data_AF-A0A7X0GZ51-F1
#
_entry.id   AF-A0A7X0GZ51-F1
#
_cell.length_a   1.000
_cell.length_b   1.000
_cell.length_c   1.000
_cell.angle_alpha   90.00
_cell.angle_beta   90.00
_cell.angle_gamma   90.00
#
_symmetry.space_group_name_H-M   'P 1'
#
loop_
_entity.id
_entity.type
_entity.pdbx_description
1 polymer ?
#
loop_
_entity_poly.entity_id
_entity_poly.type
_entity_poly.pdbx_seq_one_letter_code
_entity_poly.pdbx_strand_id
1 'polypeptide(L)'
;MKRIWRMVAVAVTLALGPLGSGGAHAETPAERAWRNYELLRSGSRKPSDLSDAERRELAALLQMMREGRSADRRTPRQRCIDEEVEREGGNPSDLAMRAIDLKCSQR
;
A
#
# COMPACT_ATOMS: atom_id res chain seq x y z
N MET A 1 -69.55 36.99 -17.78
CA MET A 1 -69.55 36.74 -16.32
C MET A 1 -68.12 36.60 -15.83
N LYS A 2 -67.79 37.34 -14.76
CA LYS A 2 -66.53 37.39 -13.98
C LYS A 2 -65.97 35.96 -13.73
N ARG A 3 -64.67 35.68 -13.81
CA ARG A 3 -63.61 35.86 -12.76
C ARG A 3 -62.27 35.47 -13.42
N ILE A 4 -61.33 36.36 -13.73
CA ILE A 4 -60.28 36.96 -12.88
C ILE A 4 -59.52 35.93 -11.99
N TRP A 5 -58.38 35.50 -12.53
CA TRP A 5 -57.05 35.33 -11.92
C TRP A 5 -56.89 34.70 -10.53
N ARG A 6 -56.10 33.63 -10.50
CA ARG A 6 -55.10 33.38 -9.45
C ARG A 6 -53.99 32.48 -10.03
N MET A 7 -53.02 33.11 -10.69
CA MET A 7 -51.73 32.47 -10.93
C MET A 7 -51.06 32.29 -9.56
N VAL A 8 -50.94 31.04 -9.14
CA VAL A 8 -50.08 30.67 -8.00
C VAL A 8 -48.65 30.72 -8.52
N ALA A 9 -47.93 31.78 -8.18
CA ALA A 9 -46.49 31.85 -8.37
C ALA A 9 -45.83 30.87 -7.40
N VAL A 10 -45.44 29.69 -7.90
CA VAL A 10 -44.51 28.81 -7.19
C VAL A 10 -43.13 29.41 -7.38
N ALA A 11 -42.67 30.16 -6.37
CA ALA A 11 -41.29 30.59 -6.28
C ALA A 11 -40.42 29.35 -6.09
N VAL A 12 -39.86 28.82 -7.18
CA VAL A 12 -38.77 27.86 -7.13
C VAL A 12 -37.54 28.65 -6.68
N THR A 13 -37.30 28.65 -5.37
CA THR A 13 -36.02 29.06 -4.80
C THR A 13 -34.99 28.02 -5.24
N LEU A 14 -34.27 28.32 -6.33
CA LEU A 14 -32.99 27.71 -6.65
C LEU A 14 -32.04 28.01 -5.50
N ALA A 15 -32.00 27.13 -4.51
CA ALA A 15 -30.90 27.06 -3.59
C ALA A 15 -29.67 26.65 -4.40
N LEU A 16 -28.92 27.65 -4.90
CA LEU A 16 -27.49 27.49 -5.16
C LEU A 16 -26.85 27.21 -3.80
N GLY A 17 -26.87 25.94 -3.39
CA GLY A 17 -25.91 25.46 -2.42
C GLY A 17 -24.52 25.64 -3.02
N PRO A 18 -23.50 26.01 -2.23
CA PRO A 18 -22.14 26.00 -2.72
C PRO A 18 -21.86 24.58 -3.20
N LEU A 19 -21.50 24.46 -4.47
CA LEU A 19 -20.88 23.28 -5.06
C LEU A 19 -19.56 23.04 -4.32
N GLY A 20 -19.65 22.52 -3.10
CA GLY A 20 -18.61 21.73 -2.48
C GLY A 20 -18.58 20.41 -3.25
N SER A 21 -18.01 20.45 -4.45
CA SER A 21 -17.65 19.28 -5.24
C SER A 21 -16.46 18.58 -4.59
N GLY A 22 -16.60 18.19 -3.31
CA GLY A 22 -15.87 17.07 -2.77
C GLY A 22 -16.58 15.84 -3.28
N GLY A 23 -16.28 15.44 -4.52
CA GLY A 23 -16.76 14.16 -5.04
C GLY A 23 -16.40 13.09 -4.01
N ALA A 24 -17.42 12.44 -3.46
CA ALA A 24 -17.23 11.25 -2.64
C ALA A 24 -16.64 10.17 -3.55
N HIS A 25 -15.32 10.20 -3.73
CA HIS A 25 -14.61 9.11 -4.39
C HIS A 25 -14.90 7.87 -3.55
N ALA A 26 -15.57 6.89 -4.17
CA ALA A 26 -15.81 5.61 -3.51
C ALA A 26 -14.46 5.02 -3.11
N GLU A 27 -14.32 4.65 -1.84
CA GLU A 27 -13.09 4.07 -1.32
C GLU A 27 -12.67 2.86 -2.16
N THR A 28 -11.43 2.91 -2.63
CA THR A 28 -10.82 1.83 -3.39
C THR A 28 -10.49 0.64 -2.48
N PRO A 29 -10.43 -0.59 -3.02
CA PRO A 29 -9.98 -1.76 -2.25
C PRO A 29 -8.59 -1.58 -1.60
N ALA A 30 -7.69 -0.83 -2.24
CA ALA A 30 -6.36 -0.56 -1.71
C ALA A 30 -6.38 0.38 -0.49
N GLU A 31 -7.16 1.46 -0.56
CA GLU A 31 -7.37 2.38 0.57
C GLU A 31 -8.01 1.66 1.76
N ARG A 32 -9.03 0.82 1.47
CA ARG A 32 -9.68 -0.01 2.47
C ARG A 32 -8.71 -0.97 3.16
N ALA A 33 -7.87 -1.65 2.38
CA ALA A 33 -6.84 -2.55 2.89
C ALA A 33 -5.87 -1.81 3.81
N TRP A 34 -5.43 -0.62 3.42
CA TRP A 34 -4.48 0.19 4.20
C TRP A 34 -5.08 0.64 5.53
N ARG A 35 -6.31 1.17 5.52
CA ARG A 35 -7.01 1.53 6.76
C ARG A 35 -7.18 0.31 7.68
N ASN A 36 -7.59 -0.82 7.12
CA ASN A 36 -7.77 -2.04 7.91
C ASN A 36 -6.45 -2.55 8.48
N TYR A 37 -5.34 -2.46 7.74
CA TYR A 37 -4.01 -2.76 8.24
C TYR A 37 -3.64 -1.88 9.45
N GLU A 38 -3.92 -0.58 9.42
CA GLU A 38 -3.66 0.33 10.53
C GLU A 38 -4.53 0.02 11.77
N LEU A 39 -5.80 -0.31 11.56
CA LEU A 39 -6.71 -0.69 12.66
C LEU A 39 -6.29 -2.00 13.33
N LEU A 40 -5.80 -2.98 12.56
CA LEU A 40 -5.23 -4.21 13.12
C LEU A 40 -3.92 -3.93 13.87
N ARG A 41 -3.04 -3.12 13.29
CA ARG A 41 -1.74 -2.76 13.89
C ARG A 41 -1.89 -1.99 15.21
N SER A 42 -2.91 -1.14 15.30
CA SER A 42 -3.23 -0.39 16.53
C SER A 42 -4.02 -1.22 17.55
N GLY A 43 -4.47 -2.43 17.19
CA GLY A 43 -5.33 -3.27 18.03
C GLY A 43 -6.79 -2.80 18.11
N SER A 44 -7.17 -1.76 17.37
CA SER A 44 -8.53 -1.20 17.33
C SER A 44 -9.53 -2.12 16.63
N ARG A 45 -9.05 -3.09 15.83
CA ARG A 45 -9.85 -4.11 15.15
C ARG A 45 -9.16 -5.46 15.27
N LYS A 46 -9.91 -6.56 15.32
CA LYS A 46 -9.36 -7.93 15.31
C LYS A 46 -9.43 -8.54 13.91
N PRO A 47 -8.56 -9.51 13.58
CA PRO A 47 -8.63 -10.21 12.30
C PRO A 47 -9.97 -10.93 12.05
N SER A 48 -10.64 -11.39 13.12
CA SER A 48 -11.96 -12.00 13.08
C SER A 48 -13.06 -11.07 12.57
N ASP A 49 -12.85 -9.76 12.70
CA ASP A 49 -13.86 -8.75 12.40
C ASP A 49 -13.81 -8.34 10.92
N LEU A 50 -12.87 -8.89 10.14
CA LEU A 50 -12.76 -8.67 8.70
C LEU A 50 -13.73 -9.57 7.93
N SER A 51 -14.38 -9.01 6.90
CA SER A 51 -15.06 -9.79 5.88
C SER A 51 -14.08 -10.56 4.99
N ASP A 52 -14.57 -11.54 4.23
CA ASP A 52 -13.74 -12.26 3.26
C ASP A 52 -13.12 -11.37 2.19
N ALA A 53 -13.85 -10.35 1.75
CA ALA A 53 -13.32 -9.37 0.80
C ALA A 53 -12.14 -8.60 1.41
N GLU A 54 -12.34 -8.05 2.62
CA GLU A 54 -11.29 -7.30 3.32
C GLU A 54 -10.07 -8.17 3.64
N ARG A 55 -10.27 -9.46 3.95
CA ARG A 55 -9.17 -10.42 4.13
C ARG A 55 -8.33 -10.58 2.87
N ARG A 56 -8.97 -10.70 1.69
CA ARG A 56 -8.26 -10.80 0.41
C ARG A 56 -7.52 -9.51 0.07
N GLU A 57 -8.16 -8.37 0.29
CA GLU A 57 -7.57 -7.05 0.06
C GLU A 57 -6.33 -6.83 0.95
N LEU A 58 -6.43 -7.17 2.24
CA LEU A 58 -5.30 -7.12 3.17
C LEU A 58 -4.17 -8.08 2.75
N ALA A 59 -4.49 -9.30 2.32
CA ALA A 59 -3.49 -10.25 1.83
C ALA A 59 -2.72 -9.70 0.61
N ALA A 60 -3.43 -9.08 -0.34
CA ALA A 60 -2.81 -8.43 -1.49
C ALA A 60 -1.87 -7.29 -1.07
N LEU A 61 -2.30 -6.44 -0.12
CA LEU A 61 -1.46 -5.39 0.44
C LEU A 61 -0.20 -5.94 1.13
N LEU A 62 -0.34 -6.97 1.97
CA LEU A 62 0.79 -7.60 2.67
C LEU A 62 1.79 -8.22 1.68
N GLN A 63 1.30 -8.80 0.59
CA GLN A 63 2.15 -9.36 -0.47
C GLN A 63 2.95 -8.27 -1.18
N MET A 64 2.32 -7.16 -1.58
CA MET A 64 3.03 -6.01 -2.17
C MET A 64 4.11 -5.46 -1.23
N MET A 65 3.80 -5.32 0.07
CA MET A 65 4.79 -4.88 1.06
C MET A 65 5.93 -5.88 1.25
N ARG A 66 5.67 -7.18 1.11
CA ARG A 66 6.71 -8.22 1.15
C ARG A 66 7.61 -8.11 -0.07
N GLU A 67 7.05 -8.03 -1.27
CA GLU A 67 7.79 -7.91 -2.53
C GLU A 67 8.67 -6.66 -2.56
N GLY A 68 8.13 -5.52 -2.11
CA GLY A 68 8.90 -4.28 -1.97
C GLY A 68 10.06 -4.36 -0.98
N ARG A 69 9.98 -5.27 0.01
CA ARG A 69 11.05 -5.56 0.99
C ARG A 69 11.98 -6.70 0.55
N SER A 70 11.51 -7.64 -0.26
CA SER A 70 12.23 -8.85 -0.66
C SER A 70 12.93 -8.73 -2.00
N ALA A 71 12.77 -7.62 -2.71
CA ALA A 71 13.62 -7.31 -3.85
C ALA A 71 15.06 -7.22 -3.34
N ASP A 72 15.87 -8.23 -3.65
CA ASP A 72 17.30 -8.21 -3.35
C ASP A 72 17.92 -7.04 -4.13
N ARG A 73 18.21 -5.96 -3.41
CA ARG A 73 18.80 -4.73 -3.97
C ARG A 73 20.32 -4.83 -4.10
N ARG A 74 20.92 -5.94 -3.67
CA ARG A 74 22.37 -6.14 -3.76
C ARG A 74 22.78 -6.29 -5.22
N THR A 75 23.92 -5.70 -5.56
CA THR A 75 24.53 -5.91 -6.88
C THR A 75 24.96 -7.39 -7.03
N PRO A 76 25.12 -7.91 -8.26
CA PRO A 76 25.62 -9.27 -8.46
C PRO A 76 26.94 -9.57 -7.71
N ARG A 77 27.82 -8.56 -7.61
CA ARG A 77 29.06 -8.63 -6.84
C ARG A 77 28.81 -8.75 -5.34
N GLN A 78 27.90 -7.96 -4.77
CA GLN A 78 27.57 -8.03 -3.34
C GLN A 78 26.98 -9.39 -2.97
N ARG A 79 26.09 -9.94 -3.79
CA ARG A 79 25.58 -11.31 -3.58
C ARG A 79 26.68 -12.35 -3.60
N CYS A 80 27.62 -12.24 -4.56
CA CYS A 80 28.77 -13.13 -4.62
C CYS A 80 29.60 -13.06 -3.33
N ILE A 81 29.88 -11.84 -2.83
CA ILE A 81 30.66 -11.67 -1.60
C ILE A 81 29.92 -12.30 -0.42
N ASP A 82 28.63 -12.01 -0.24
CA ASP A 82 27.83 -12.56 0.85
C ASP A 82 27.80 -14.11 0.82
N GLU A 83 27.60 -14.71 -0.36
CA GLU A 83 27.60 -16.17 -0.56
C GLU A 83 28.95 -16.80 -0.20
N GLU A 84 30.07 -16.16 -0.53
CA GLU A 84 31.40 -16.67 -0.21
C GLU A 84 31.76 -16.47 1.27
N VAL A 85 31.38 -15.33 1.87
CA VAL A 85 31.55 -15.07 3.31
C VAL A 85 30.78 -16.11 4.12
N GLU A 86 29.54 -16.43 3.73
CA GLU A 86 28.75 -17.48 4.38
C GLU A 86 29.41 -18.86 4.25
N ARG A 87 30.01 -19.16 3.08
CA ARG A 87 30.76 -20.40 2.84
C ARG A 87 32.03 -20.52 3.69
N GLU A 88 32.67 -19.39 4.01
CA GLU A 88 33.81 -19.32 4.95
C GLU A 88 33.37 -19.32 6.43
N GLY A 89 32.08 -19.55 6.73
CA GLY A 89 31.56 -19.60 8.10
C GLY A 89 31.27 -18.22 8.70
N GLY A 90 31.13 -17.19 7.87
CA GLY A 90 30.68 -15.85 8.27
C GLY A 90 31.75 -14.93 8.86
N ASN A 91 32.95 -15.45 9.15
CA ASN A 91 34.07 -14.67 9.67
C ASN A 91 35.40 -15.00 8.96
N PRO A 92 35.51 -14.68 7.67
CA PRO A 92 36.73 -14.89 6.90
C PRO A 92 37.90 -14.06 7.47
N SER A 93 39.10 -14.63 7.42
CA SER A 93 40.34 -13.88 7.67
C SER A 93 40.54 -12.78 6.61
N ASP A 94 41.42 -11.81 6.89
CA ASP A 94 41.75 -10.74 5.93
C ASP A 94 42.24 -11.28 4.57
N LEU A 95 43.01 -12.38 4.60
CA LEU A 95 43.46 -13.05 3.38
C LEU A 95 42.29 -13.69 2.62
N ALA A 96 41.39 -14.37 3.34
CA ALA A 96 40.20 -14.96 2.74
C ALA A 96 39.29 -13.89 2.14
N MET A 97 39.10 -12.75 2.81
CA MET A 97 38.33 -11.63 2.26
C MET A 97 38.93 -11.07 0.97
N ARG A 98 40.25 -10.95 0.88
CA ARG A 98 40.91 -10.51 -0.37
C ARG A 98 40.73 -11.52 -1.50
N ALA A 99 40.78 -12.81 -1.19
CA ALA A 99 40.53 -13.87 -2.17
C ALA A 99 39.07 -13.86 -2.66
N ILE A 100 38.11 -13.65 -1.75
CA ILE A 100 36.68 -13.48 -2.07
C ILE A 100 36.46 -12.26 -2.96
N ASP A 101 37.07 -11.12 -2.61
CA ASP A 101 36.93 -9.88 -3.38
C ASP A 101 37.45 -10.06 -4.82
N LEU A 102 38.60 -10.73 -4.97
CA LEU A 102 39.18 -11.07 -6.27
C LEU A 102 38.30 -12.06 -7.07
N LYS A 103 37.71 -13.05 -6.40
CA LYS A 103 36.79 -14.00 -7.03
C LYS A 103 35.54 -13.29 -7.55
N CYS A 104 34.99 -12.37 -6.76
CA CYS A 104 33.73 -11.70 -7.07
C CYS A 104 33.87 -10.46 -7.98
N SER A 105 35.07 -9.92 -8.15
CA SER A 105 35.33 -8.82 -9.10
C SER A 105 35.34 -9.27 -10.57
N GLN A 106 35.51 -10.57 -10.81
CA GLN A 106 35.58 -11.17 -12.15
C GLN A 106 34.23 -11.73 -12.64
N ARG A 107 33.13 -11.43 -11.94
CA ARG A 107 31.80 -11.98 -12.19
C ARG A 107 30.89 -11.02 -12.95
#